data_AF-A0A1M7YPB8-F1
#
_entry.id   AF-A0A1M7YPB8-F1
#
_cell.length_a   1.000
_cell.length_b   1.000
_cell.length_c   1.000
_cell.angle_alpha   90.00
_cell.angle_beta   90.00
_cell.angle_gamma   90.00
#
_symmetry.space_group_name_H-M   'P 1'
#
loop_
_entity.id
_entity.type
_entity.pdbx_description
1 polymer ?
#
loop_
_entity_poly.entity_id
_entity_poly.type
_entity_poly.pdbx_seq_one_letter_code
_entity_poly.pdbx_strand_id
1 'polypeptide(L)'
;MNDDLNDEVTETEVHSEADKKTFIDELEQDFDPEVAKQKQEESQAQAEAEAAAEDIALNCAKDTALMVVGVAETGIQEMVDERLEIGEANADKFADAAAPLVLKYGVTPPEWLVKFKEEVMLGLSVATIGFSLWKQHRDFKKADMKARKAELEAQKLETVSA
;
A
#
# COMPACT_ATOMS: atom_id res chain seq x y z
N MET A 1 3.57 34.30 -60.52
CA MET A 1 3.94 33.48 -59.35
C MET A 1 3.37 34.22 -58.15
N ASN A 2 2.26 33.68 -57.64
CA ASN A 2 1.75 33.79 -56.28
C ASN A 2 1.29 35.17 -55.78
N ASP A 3 0.07 35.56 -56.20
CA ASP A 3 -0.88 36.26 -55.33
C ASP A 3 -1.52 35.19 -54.44
N ASP A 4 -0.88 34.89 -53.31
CA ASP A 4 -1.48 34.06 -52.26
C ASP A 4 -2.46 34.94 -51.47
N LEU A 5 -3.72 34.88 -51.92
CA LEU A 5 -4.89 35.33 -51.20
C LEU A 5 -4.86 34.77 -49.78
N ASN A 6 -4.57 35.64 -48.81
CA ASN A 6 -4.83 35.38 -47.40
C ASN A 6 -6.35 35.47 -47.15
N ASP A 7 -7.10 34.52 -47.73
CA ASP A 7 -8.46 34.16 -47.32
C ASP A 7 -8.34 33.40 -45.99
N GLU A 8 -8.07 34.15 -44.92
CA GLU A 8 -8.39 33.70 -43.59
C GLU A 8 -9.92 33.72 -43.49
N VAL A 9 -10.52 32.60 -43.89
CA VAL A 9 -11.94 32.31 -43.68
C VAL A 9 -12.16 32.41 -42.18
N THR A 10 -12.60 33.58 -41.72
CA THR A 10 -13.31 33.70 -40.44
C THR A 10 -14.58 32.88 -40.61
N GLU A 11 -14.49 31.59 -40.29
CA GLU A 11 -15.64 30.72 -40.08
C GLU A 11 -16.46 31.35 -38.96
N THR A 12 -17.38 32.25 -39.31
CA THR A 12 -18.43 32.67 -38.39
C THR A 12 -19.23 31.41 -38.07
N GLU A 13 -19.05 30.86 -36.88
CA GLU A 13 -19.86 29.75 -36.36
C GLU A 13 -21.33 30.15 -36.44
N VAL A 14 -22.03 29.66 -37.47
CA VAL A 14 -23.46 29.93 -37.64
C VAL A 14 -24.20 28.95 -36.73
N HIS A 15 -24.37 29.32 -35.47
CA HIS A 15 -25.22 28.57 -34.55
C HIS A 15 -26.65 28.55 -35.10
N SER A 16 -27.14 27.33 -35.35
CA SER A 16 -28.51 27.09 -35.82
C SER A 16 -29.51 27.68 -34.83
N GLU A 17 -30.69 28.08 -35.30
CA GLU A 17 -31.79 28.48 -34.41
C GLU A 17 -32.16 27.36 -33.42
N ALA A 18 -31.95 26.09 -33.82
CA ALA A 18 -32.10 24.93 -32.95
C ALA A 18 -31.06 24.90 -31.82
N ASP A 19 -29.80 25.25 -32.10
CA ASP A 19 -28.72 25.27 -31.09
C ASP A 19 -28.97 26.39 -30.07
N LYS A 20 -29.39 27.57 -30.55
CA LYS A 20 -29.73 28.70 -29.68
C LYS A 20 -30.92 28.38 -28.78
N LYS A 21 -31.92 27.68 -29.31
CA LYS A 21 -33.08 27.26 -28.53
C LYS A 21 -32.70 26.22 -27.48
N THR A 22 -31.89 25.23 -27.86
CA THR A 22 -31.37 24.21 -26.92
C THR A 22 -30.56 24.86 -25.80
N PHE A 23 -29.72 25.84 -26.13
CA PHE A 23 -28.94 26.60 -25.16
C PHE A 23 -29.80 27.47 -24.22
N ILE A 24 -30.88 28.08 -24.73
CA ILE A 24 -31.82 28.85 -23.89
C ILE A 24 -32.60 27.92 -22.95
N ASP A 25 -33.05 26.76 -23.45
CA ASP A 25 -33.75 25.76 -22.64
C ASP A 25 -32.82 25.22 -21.53
N GLU A 26 -31.54 24.97 -21.82
CA GLU A 26 -30.52 24.61 -20.81
C GLU A 26 -30.30 25.72 -19.77
N LEU A 27 -30.19 26.98 -20.20
CA LEU A 27 -30.04 28.11 -19.30
C LEU A 27 -31.26 28.28 -18.38
N GLU A 28 -32.48 28.19 -18.90
CA GLU A 28 -33.69 28.30 -18.08
C GLU A 28 -33.74 27.19 -17.01
N GLN A 29 -33.25 26.00 -17.32
CA GLN A 29 -33.15 24.89 -16.37
C GLN A 29 -32.06 25.11 -15.30
N ASP A 30 -30.89 25.64 -15.69
CA ASP A 30 -29.76 25.87 -14.77
C ASP A 30 -29.98 27.08 -13.84
N PHE A 31 -30.86 28.03 -14.20
CA PHE A 31 -31.22 29.18 -13.36
C PHE A 31 -32.47 28.96 -12.49
N ASP A 32 -33.07 27.75 -12.49
CA ASP A 32 -34.14 27.40 -11.57
C ASP A 32 -33.56 27.18 -10.15
N PRO A 33 -34.02 27.94 -9.13
CA PRO A 33 -33.48 27.84 -7.77
C PRO A 33 -33.65 26.46 -7.12
N GLU A 34 -34.62 25.65 -7.56
CA GLU A 34 -34.79 24.26 -7.09
C GLU A 34 -33.72 23.34 -7.69
N VAL A 35 -33.40 23.49 -8.97
CA VAL A 35 -32.37 22.71 -9.67
C VAL A 35 -30.98 23.06 -9.15
N ALA A 36 -30.71 24.35 -8.92
CA ALA A 36 -29.46 24.80 -8.32
C ALA A 36 -29.23 24.24 -6.91
N LYS A 37 -30.29 24.14 -6.09
CA LYS A 37 -30.23 23.49 -4.77
C LYS A 37 -29.99 21.98 -4.88
N GLN A 38 -30.69 21.28 -5.77
CA GLN A 38 -30.48 19.84 -5.97
C GLN A 38 -29.05 19.54 -6.43
N LYS A 39 -28.51 20.31 -7.39
CA LYS A 39 -27.13 20.16 -7.87
C LYS A 39 -26.10 20.44 -6.78
N GLN A 40 -26.38 21.40 -5.89
CA GLN A 40 -25.55 21.70 -4.73
C GLN A 40 -25.62 20.60 -3.66
N GLU A 41 -26.81 20.06 -3.37
CA GLU A 41 -27.01 18.95 -2.43
C GLU A 41 -26.38 17.64 -2.96
N GLU A 42 -26.52 17.35 -4.26
CA GLU A 42 -25.84 16.22 -4.91
C GLU A 42 -24.32 16.37 -4.87
N SER A 43 -23.80 17.57 -5.18
CA SER A 43 -22.36 17.84 -5.08
C SER A 43 -21.85 17.72 -3.64
N GLN A 44 -22.64 18.12 -2.65
CA GLN A 44 -22.28 17.99 -1.23
C GLN A 44 -22.31 16.53 -0.78
N ALA A 45 -23.37 15.79 -1.14
CA ALA A 45 -23.49 14.37 -0.85
C ALA A 45 -22.38 13.55 -1.52
N GLN A 46 -21.98 13.94 -2.74
CA GLN A 46 -20.88 13.31 -3.46
C GLN A 46 -19.54 13.62 -2.80
N ALA A 47 -19.28 14.86 -2.38
CA ALA A 47 -18.06 15.22 -1.65
C ALA A 47 -17.97 14.52 -0.27
N GLU A 48 -19.08 14.39 0.45
CA GLU A 48 -19.14 13.64 1.71
C GLU A 48 -18.92 12.14 1.50
N ALA A 49 -19.49 11.55 0.44
CA ALA A 49 -19.26 10.16 0.08
C ALA A 49 -17.80 9.90 -0.31
N GLU A 50 -17.16 10.84 -1.02
CA GLU A 50 -15.75 10.75 -1.42
C GLU A 50 -14.83 10.87 -0.21
N ALA A 51 -15.08 11.84 0.69
CA ALA A 51 -14.34 11.97 1.95
C ALA A 51 -14.48 10.72 2.85
N ALA A 52 -15.69 10.16 2.94
CA ALA A 52 -15.91 8.92 3.68
C ALA A 52 -15.18 7.73 3.03
N ALA A 53 -15.16 7.65 1.69
CA ALA A 53 -14.43 6.61 0.98
C ALA A 53 -12.90 6.72 1.19
N GLU A 54 -12.35 7.94 1.20
CA GLU A 54 -10.95 8.19 1.50
C GLU A 54 -10.58 7.76 2.93
N ASP A 55 -11.40 8.12 3.93
CA ASP A 55 -11.18 7.72 5.32
C ASP A 55 -11.24 6.20 5.50
N ILE A 56 -12.19 5.52 4.84
CA ILE A 56 -12.29 4.06 4.83
C ILE A 56 -11.03 3.45 4.20
N ALA A 57 -10.58 3.98 3.07
CA ALA A 57 -9.40 3.49 2.38
C ALA A 57 -8.14 3.67 3.26
N LEU A 58 -8.02 4.80 3.94
CA LEU A 58 -6.89 5.13 4.81
C LEU A 58 -6.82 4.21 6.03
N ASN A 59 -7.96 3.92 6.66
CA ASN A 59 -8.02 2.95 7.75
C ASN A 59 -7.68 1.53 7.28
N CYS A 60 -8.20 1.12 6.12
CA CYS A 60 -7.89 -0.19 5.53
C CYS A 60 -6.39 -0.34 5.20
N ALA A 61 -5.76 0.74 4.74
CA ALA A 61 -4.33 0.80 4.49
C ALA A 61 -3.50 0.69 5.78
N LYS A 62 -3.93 1.34 6.87
CA LYS A 62 -3.30 1.19 8.20
C LYS A 62 -3.42 -0.24 8.73
N ASP A 63 -4.61 -0.83 8.65
CA ASP A 63 -4.85 -2.21 9.09
C ASP A 63 -3.98 -3.20 8.33
N THR A 64 -3.83 -2.99 7.01
CA THR A 64 -2.93 -3.80 6.18
C THR A 64 -1.48 -3.67 6.65
N ALA A 65 -1.02 -2.46 6.97
CA ALA A 65 0.33 -2.24 7.48
C ALA A 65 0.55 -2.89 8.86
N LEU A 66 -0.43 -2.78 9.77
CA LEU A 66 -0.39 -3.44 11.08
C LEU A 66 -0.35 -4.97 10.95
N MET A 67 -1.11 -5.53 10.02
CA MET A 67 -1.08 -6.97 9.73
C MET A 67 0.32 -7.44 9.32
N VAL A 68 1.01 -6.68 8.46
CA VAL A 68 2.39 -6.99 8.05
C VAL A 68 3.35 -6.92 9.24
N VAL A 69 3.20 -5.93 10.12
CA VAL A 69 4.00 -5.82 11.35
C VAL A 69 3.79 -7.03 12.25
N GLY A 70 2.54 -7.48 12.45
CA GLY A 70 2.25 -8.65 13.28
C GLY A 70 2.84 -9.95 12.73
N VAL A 71 2.84 -10.13 11.40
CA VAL A 71 3.52 -11.27 10.75
C VAL A 71 5.03 -11.17 10.94
N ALA A 72 5.61 -9.98 10.80
CA ALA A 72 7.04 -9.76 11.02
C ALA A 72 7.44 -10.02 12.48
N GLU A 73 6.64 -9.58 13.44
CA GLU A 73 6.85 -9.79 14.88
C GLU A 73 6.84 -11.27 15.23
N THR A 74 5.83 -12.02 14.76
CA THR A 74 5.76 -13.49 14.92
C THR A 74 7.02 -14.15 14.35
N GLY A 75 7.44 -13.74 13.15
CA GLY A 75 8.66 -14.26 12.52
C GLY A 75 9.93 -13.97 13.33
N ILE A 76 10.04 -12.77 13.91
CA ILE A 76 11.18 -12.39 14.77
C ILE A 76 11.17 -13.21 16.06
N GLN A 77 10.00 -13.40 16.68
CA GLN A 77 9.84 -14.15 17.92
C GLN A 77 10.26 -15.62 17.76
N GLU A 78 9.79 -16.30 16.71
CA GLU A 78 10.18 -17.68 16.41
C GLU A 78 11.69 -17.83 16.17
N MET A 79 12.33 -16.80 15.65
CA MET A 79 13.72 -16.86 15.19
C MET A 79 14.74 -16.41 16.21
N VAL A 80 14.43 -15.38 16.99
CA VAL A 80 15.36 -14.74 17.91
C VAL A 80 15.01 -15.11 19.35
N ASP A 81 13.91 -14.61 19.87
CA ASP A 81 13.40 -14.80 21.24
C ASP A 81 11.90 -14.46 21.29
N GLU A 82 11.07 -15.33 21.87
CA GLU A 82 9.62 -15.19 21.97
C GLU A 82 9.17 -13.94 22.74
N ARG A 83 10.06 -13.34 23.55
CA ARG A 83 9.76 -12.15 24.37
C ARG A 83 9.96 -10.84 23.63
N LEU A 84 10.45 -10.88 22.40
CA LEU A 84 10.64 -9.68 21.61
C LEU A 84 9.30 -9.21 21.07
N GLU A 85 8.93 -7.99 21.45
CA GLU A 85 7.74 -7.32 20.95
C GLU A 85 8.15 -6.02 20.26
N ILE A 86 7.55 -5.74 19.10
CA ILE A 86 7.77 -4.47 18.38
C ILE A 86 7.11 -3.32 19.17
N GLY A 87 6.03 -3.63 19.89
CA GLY A 87 5.25 -2.70 20.70
C GLY A 87 4.28 -1.87 19.86
N GLU A 88 3.06 -1.72 20.37
CA GLU A 88 1.94 -1.04 19.69
C GLU A 88 2.32 0.35 19.17
N ALA A 89 3.01 1.15 19.99
CA ALA A 89 3.43 2.50 19.61
C ALA A 89 4.42 2.55 18.43
N ASN A 90 5.17 1.49 18.15
CA ASN A 90 6.06 1.42 16.99
C ASN A 90 5.33 0.85 15.77
N ALA A 91 4.41 -0.10 15.99
CA ALA A 91 3.54 -0.63 14.95
C ALA A 91 2.63 0.47 14.38
N ASP A 92 2.04 1.30 15.23
CA ASP A 92 1.21 2.43 14.83
C ASP A 92 2.00 3.48 14.03
N LYS A 93 3.21 3.83 14.49
CA LYS A 93 4.09 4.75 13.74
C LYS A 93 4.46 4.21 12.37
N PHE A 94 4.67 2.89 12.26
CA PHE A 94 4.90 2.25 10.97
C PHE A 94 3.64 2.30 10.10
N ALA A 95 2.47 1.98 10.66
CA ALA A 95 1.20 2.00 9.95
C ALA A 95 0.86 3.41 9.45
N ASP A 96 1.06 4.44 10.26
CA ASP A 96 0.86 5.84 9.87
C ASP A 96 1.80 6.26 8.73
N ALA A 97 3.04 5.77 8.72
CA ALA A 97 3.99 6.05 7.64
C ALA A 97 3.72 5.23 6.36
N ALA A 98 3.21 4.00 6.51
CA ALA A 98 2.98 3.07 5.41
C ALA A 98 1.61 3.30 4.73
N ALA A 99 0.59 3.68 5.47
CA ALA A 99 -0.77 3.92 4.94
C ALA A 99 -0.81 4.87 3.73
N PRO A 100 -0.17 6.06 3.72
CA PRO A 100 -0.17 6.93 2.55
C PRO A 100 0.57 6.33 1.35
N LEU A 101 1.56 5.45 1.58
CA LEU A 101 2.24 4.72 0.50
C LEU A 101 1.34 3.64 -0.09
N VAL A 102 0.63 2.90 0.75
CA VAL A 102 -0.34 1.88 0.34
C VAL A 102 -1.51 2.52 -0.42
N LEU A 103 -2.00 3.69 0.00
CA LEU A 103 -3.02 4.43 -0.74
C LEU A 103 -2.52 4.94 -2.09
N LYS A 104 -1.30 5.50 -2.12
CA LYS A 104 -0.74 6.10 -3.33
C LYS A 104 -0.38 5.07 -4.41
N TYR A 105 0.10 3.91 -3.99
CA TYR A 105 0.65 2.90 -4.90
C TYR A 105 -0.20 1.63 -4.97
N GLY A 106 -1.11 1.42 -4.01
CA GLY A 106 -1.90 0.19 -3.94
C GLY A 106 -0.99 -1.04 -3.92
N VAL A 107 -1.25 -1.95 -4.85
CA VAL A 107 -0.42 -3.16 -5.11
C VAL A 107 0.67 -2.89 -6.17
N THR A 108 0.64 -1.73 -6.83
CA THR A 108 1.54 -1.41 -7.93
C THR A 108 2.80 -0.74 -7.41
N PRO A 109 3.98 -1.36 -7.54
CA PRO A 109 5.21 -0.77 -7.05
C PRO A 109 5.50 0.57 -7.76
N PRO A 110 6.07 1.57 -7.06
CA PRO A 110 6.43 2.85 -7.65
C PRO A 110 7.34 2.68 -8.89
N GLU A 111 7.22 3.56 -9.89
CA GLU A 111 7.98 3.46 -11.16
C GLU A 111 9.51 3.41 -10.96
N TRP A 112 10.03 4.05 -9.90
CA TRP A 112 11.45 3.95 -9.57
C TRP A 112 11.84 2.53 -9.13
N LEU A 113 10.97 1.83 -8.40
CA LEU A 113 11.19 0.45 -7.94
C LEU A 113 11.04 -0.55 -9.11
N VAL A 114 10.21 -0.24 -10.12
CA VAL A 114 10.04 -1.07 -11.31
C VAL A 114 11.36 -1.27 -12.06
N LYS A 115 12.20 -0.22 -12.15
CA LYS A 115 13.53 -0.31 -12.78
C LYS A 115 14.48 -1.22 -12.02
N PHE A 116 14.34 -1.29 -10.70
CA PHE A 116 15.13 -2.13 -9.80
C PHE A 116 14.47 -3.47 -9.50
N LYS A 117 13.40 -3.86 -10.19
CA LYS A 117 12.66 -5.08 -9.90
C LYS A 117 13.58 -6.31 -9.90
N GLU A 118 14.46 -6.44 -10.89
CA GLU A 118 15.39 -7.57 -10.96
C GLU A 118 16.43 -7.53 -9.82
N GLU A 119 16.94 -6.35 -9.48
CA GLU A 119 17.92 -6.18 -8.40
C GLU A 119 17.31 -6.44 -7.02
N VAL A 120 16.08 -5.97 -6.78
CA VAL A 120 15.32 -6.22 -5.56
C VAL A 120 14.95 -7.70 -5.46
N MET A 121 14.55 -8.34 -6.56
CA MET A 121 14.27 -9.78 -6.58
C MET A 121 15.53 -10.62 -6.33
N LEU A 122 16.67 -10.21 -6.90
CA LEU A 122 17.95 -10.84 -6.63
C LEU A 122 18.36 -10.65 -5.17
N GLY A 123 18.24 -9.42 -4.65
CA GLY A 123 18.51 -9.09 -3.25
C GLY A 123 17.63 -9.88 -2.30
N LEU A 124 16.33 -10.00 -2.59
CA LEU A 124 15.39 -10.81 -1.82
C LEU A 124 15.75 -12.30 -1.88
N SER A 125 16.15 -12.80 -3.04
CA SER A 125 16.58 -14.21 -3.20
C SER A 125 17.86 -14.49 -2.40
N VAL A 126 18.86 -13.61 -2.50
CA VAL A 126 20.11 -13.71 -1.73
C VAL A 126 19.82 -13.60 -0.23
N ALA A 127 18.97 -12.67 0.19
CA ALA A 127 18.55 -12.53 1.59
C ALA A 127 17.84 -13.79 2.08
N THR A 128 16.93 -14.36 1.29
CA THR A 128 16.20 -15.59 1.63
C THR A 128 17.15 -16.78 1.77
N ILE A 129 18.11 -16.93 0.85
CA ILE A 129 19.12 -17.99 0.93
C ILE A 129 20.01 -17.78 2.16
N GLY A 130 20.53 -16.57 2.38
CA GLY A 130 21.37 -16.24 3.53
C GLY A 130 20.66 -16.47 4.86
N PHE A 131 19.39 -16.10 4.93
CA PHE A 131 18.52 -16.33 6.08
C PHE A 131 18.25 -17.82 6.33
N SER A 132 17.98 -18.60 5.28
CA SER A 132 17.80 -20.05 5.38
C SER A 132 19.07 -20.73 5.93
N LEU A 133 20.24 -20.36 5.42
CA LEU A 133 21.52 -20.87 5.90
C LEU A 133 21.79 -20.46 7.35
N TRP A 134 21.48 -19.22 7.73
CA TRP A 134 21.60 -18.75 9.10
C TRP A 134 20.71 -19.54 10.08
N LYS A 135 19.46 -19.81 9.70
CA LYS A 135 18.52 -20.61 10.48
C LYS A 135 19.03 -22.04 10.66
N GLN A 136 19.43 -22.70 9.56
CA GLN A 136 20.01 -24.05 9.62
C GLN A 136 21.22 -24.12 10.56
N HIS A 137 22.13 -23.15 10.48
CA HIS A 137 23.29 -23.10 11.35
C HIS A 137 22.93 -22.91 12.84
N ARG A 138 21.92 -22.09 13.16
CA ARG A 138 21.41 -21.94 14.53
C ARG A 138 20.76 -23.22 15.04
N ASP A 139 20.02 -23.93 14.19
CA ASP A 139 19.34 -25.18 14.55
C ASP A 139 20.33 -26.32 14.79
N PHE A 140 21.38 -26.46 13.96
CA PHE A 140 22.46 -27.42 14.21
C PHE A 140 23.17 -27.14 15.54
N LYS A 141 23.47 -25.87 15.86
CA LYS A 141 24.04 -25.51 17.17
C LYS A 141 23.13 -25.89 18.35
N LYS A 142 21.81 -25.71 18.22
CA LYS A 142 20.86 -26.13 19.26
C LYS A 142 20.83 -27.65 19.41
N ALA A 143 20.83 -28.38 18.30
CA ALA A 143 20.87 -29.85 18.31
C ALA A 143 22.14 -30.39 18.96
N ASP A 144 23.31 -29.85 18.60
CA ASP A 144 24.61 -30.25 19.16
C ASP A 144 24.68 -29.97 20.67
N MET A 145 24.20 -28.80 21.11
CA MET A 145 24.14 -28.46 22.54
C MET A 145 23.21 -29.38 23.33
N LYS A 146 22.10 -29.83 22.72
CA LYS A 146 21.17 -30.77 23.36
C LYS A 146 21.78 -32.17 23.46
N ALA A 147 22.43 -32.64 22.41
CA ALA A 147 23.15 -33.91 22.41
C ALA A 147 24.25 -33.91 23.48
N ARG A 148 25.08 -32.85 23.53
CA ARG A 148 26.16 -32.73 24.52
C ARG A 148 25.64 -32.65 25.96
N LYS A 149 24.49 -32.03 26.20
CA LYS A 149 23.85 -32.01 27.53
C LYS A 149 23.33 -33.39 27.92
N ALA A 150 22.69 -34.12 27.00
CA ALA A 150 22.22 -35.47 27.26
C ALA A 150 23.36 -36.44 27.57
N GLU A 151 24.49 -36.33 26.86
CA GLU A 151 25.71 -37.11 27.15
C GLU A 151 26.29 -36.77 28.53
N LEU A 152 26.34 -35.48 28.89
CA LEU A 152 26.80 -35.04 30.21
C LEU A 152 25.89 -35.52 31.35
N GLU A 153 24.57 -35.56 31.13
CA GLU A 153 23.61 -36.09 32.10
C GLU A 153 23.72 -37.62 32.23
N ALA A 154 23.90 -38.34 31.11
CA ALA A 154 24.14 -39.78 31.12
C ALA A 154 25.43 -40.14 31.88
N GLN A 155 26.54 -39.43 31.63
CA GLN A 155 27.80 -39.64 32.34
C GLN A 155 27.70 -39.30 33.85
N LYS A 156 26.94 -38.26 34.21
CA LYS A 156 26.68 -37.93 35.62
C LYS A 156 25.85 -39.00 36.33
N LEU A 157 24.90 -39.63 35.63
CA LEU A 157 24.12 -40.74 36.19
C LEU A 157 24.97 -42.00 36.38
N GLU A 158 25.86 -42.33 35.43
CA GLU A 158 26.77 -43.48 35.54
C GLU A 158 27.82 -43.32 36.65
N THR A 159 28.35 -42.11 36.85
CA THR A 159 29.35 -41.83 37.90
C THR A 159 28.76 -41.74 39.32
N VAL A 160 27.45 -41.56 39.47
CA VAL A 160 26.76 -41.52 40.78
C VAL A 160 26.25 -42.91 41.19
N SER A 161 26.13 -43.87 40.26
CA SER A 161 25.71 -45.25 40.55
C SER A 161 26.87 -46.25 40.70
N ALA A 162 28.12 -45.79 40.62
CA ALA A 162 29.35 -46.58 40.81
C ALA A 162 30.02 -46.19 42.13
#